data_AF-A0A4U3E920-F1
#
_entry.id   AF-A0A4U3E920-F1
#
_cell.length_a   1.000
_cell.length_b   1.000
_cell.length_c   1.000
_cell.angle_alpha   90.00
_cell.angle_beta   90.00
_cell.angle_gamma   90.00
#
_symmetry.space_group_name_H-M   'P 1'
#
loop_
_entity.id
_entity.type
_entity.pdbx_description
1 polymer ?
#
loop_
_entity_poly.entity_id
_entity_poly.type
_entity_poly.pdbx_seq_one_letter_code
_entity_poly.pdbx_strand_id
1 'polypeptide(L)'
;MDYYGLFPKFKLNRSLNDEEMRCQLSQHKPVDLGGQSIVPDMKVITMNSHYLELVDKYYSAKGFGGFVAAFGFFATSLLYLAVLIDTIPYLRWKFSGNEKTLFIFSLILIPAIIFLFKLLKTEWFAWTHYPIRFDRKNRLVHVFRLNGSTYSVPWDSVFFTSGLSHKKEANKDYYISGHVLAEDNETVIDTFCLPATHS
;
A
#
# COMPACT_ATOMS: atom_id res chain seq x y z
N MET A 1 -3.01 9.66 -2.74
CA MET A 1 -2.85 8.26 -2.26
C MET A 1 -2.01 7.49 -3.27
N ASP A 2 -0.70 7.55 -3.08
CA ASP A 2 0.31 6.93 -3.93
C ASP A 2 0.48 5.45 -3.54
N TYR A 3 -0.14 4.57 -4.34
CA TYR A 3 -0.06 3.10 -4.20
C TYR A 3 1.25 2.51 -4.75
N TYR A 4 2.20 3.34 -5.21
CA TYR A 4 3.48 2.87 -5.71
C TYR A 4 4.24 2.08 -4.63
N GLY A 5 4.77 0.92 -5.03
CA GLY A 5 5.37 -0.08 -4.17
C GLY A 5 4.40 -1.18 -3.69
N LEU A 6 3.10 -0.91 -3.65
CA LEU A 6 2.06 -1.93 -3.53
C LEU A 6 1.68 -2.45 -4.93
N PHE A 7 1.25 -1.53 -5.80
CA PHE A 7 0.93 -1.77 -7.21
C PHE A 7 1.22 -0.51 -8.05
N PRO A 8 2.19 -0.55 -9.00
CA PRO A 8 3.19 -1.59 -9.22
C PRO A 8 4.24 -1.62 -8.08
N LYS A 9 4.92 -2.76 -7.92
CA LYS A 9 6.01 -2.93 -6.93
C LYS A 9 7.21 -2.03 -7.27
N PHE A 10 8.01 -1.71 -6.25
CA PHE A 10 9.28 -1.00 -6.44
C PHE A 10 10.20 -1.75 -7.40
N LYS A 11 10.87 -1.02 -8.29
CA LYS A 11 11.94 -1.57 -9.12
C LYS A 11 13.19 -1.74 -8.25
N LEU A 12 13.59 -2.99 -8.03
CA LEU A 12 14.79 -3.38 -7.28
C LEU A 12 15.91 -3.76 -8.25
N ASN A 13 17.14 -3.88 -7.74
CA ASN A 13 18.36 -4.19 -8.49
C ASN A 13 18.65 -3.19 -9.61
N ARG A 14 18.48 -1.91 -9.31
CA ARG A 14 18.84 -0.79 -10.18
C ARG A 14 19.78 0.14 -9.45
N SER A 15 20.56 0.91 -10.20
CA SER A 15 21.33 2.01 -9.62
C SER A 15 20.41 3.12 -9.10
N LEU A 16 20.96 3.89 -8.15
CA LEU A 16 20.38 5.16 -7.72
C LEU A 16 20.22 6.11 -8.91
N ASN A 17 19.11 6.84 -8.93
CA ASN A 17 18.85 7.85 -9.94
C ASN A 17 19.45 9.21 -9.53
N ASP A 18 19.80 10.06 -10.50
CA ASP A 18 20.43 11.36 -10.23
C ASP A 18 19.58 12.25 -9.31
N GLU A 19 18.26 12.21 -9.47
CA GLU A 19 17.33 12.96 -8.61
C GLU A 19 17.27 12.38 -7.19
N GLU A 20 17.38 11.07 -7.02
CA GLU A 20 17.44 10.42 -5.69
C GLU A 20 18.72 10.82 -4.96
N MET A 21 19.82 10.95 -5.70
CA MET A 21 21.11 11.46 -5.21
C MET A 21 21.05 12.94 -4.83
N ARG A 22 20.39 13.79 -5.65
CA ARG A 22 20.22 15.22 -5.34
C ARG A 22 19.36 15.46 -4.11
N CYS A 23 18.33 14.64 -3.91
CA CYS A 23 17.42 14.73 -2.78
C CYS A 23 17.83 13.84 -1.59
N GLN A 24 19.11 13.46 -1.51
CA GLN A 24 19.63 12.64 -0.42
C GLN A 24 19.50 13.37 0.93
N LEU A 25 18.93 12.66 1.90
CA LEU A 25 18.86 13.07 3.30
C LEU A 25 20.00 12.39 4.06
N SER A 26 21.07 13.15 4.33
CA SER A 26 22.20 12.65 5.12
C SER A 26 21.84 12.55 6.59
N GLN A 27 22.07 11.37 7.18
CA GLN A 27 21.97 11.17 8.61
C GLN A 27 22.91 12.13 9.36
N HIS A 28 22.50 12.55 10.55
CA HIS A 28 23.26 13.46 11.43
C HIS A 28 23.47 14.89 10.90
N LYS A 29 22.94 15.21 9.71
CA LYS A 29 22.94 16.58 9.18
C LYS A 29 21.54 17.17 9.30
N PRO A 30 21.35 18.28 10.03
CA PRO A 30 20.06 18.97 10.03
C PRO A 30 19.80 19.55 8.64
N VAL A 31 18.55 19.45 8.19
CA VAL A 31 18.07 20.11 6.97
C VAL A 31 17.46 21.45 7.39
N ASP A 32 17.90 22.54 6.78
CA ASP A 32 17.26 23.84 6.96
C ASP A 32 15.93 23.86 6.21
N LEU A 33 14.84 24.04 6.96
CA LEU A 33 13.48 24.10 6.43
C LEU A 33 13.07 25.54 6.06
N GLY A 34 13.96 26.53 6.18
CA GLY A 34 13.67 27.91 5.79
C GLY A 34 12.50 28.53 6.55
N GLY A 35 12.34 28.15 7.83
CA GLY A 35 11.23 28.60 8.68
C GLY A 35 9.91 27.83 8.48
N GLN A 36 9.86 26.81 7.62
CA GLN A 36 8.70 25.94 7.48
C GLN A 36 8.61 24.97 8.68
N SER A 37 7.38 24.71 9.12
CA SER A 37 7.11 23.73 10.19
C SER A 37 6.86 22.34 9.59
N ILE A 38 7.23 21.31 10.34
CA ILE A 38 6.92 19.93 9.99
C ILE A 38 5.43 19.71 10.29
N VAL A 39 4.71 19.13 9.32
CA VAL A 39 3.29 18.80 9.50
C VAL A 39 3.18 17.64 10.50
N PRO A 40 2.54 17.84 11.66
CA PRO A 40 2.32 16.75 12.61
C PRO A 40 1.29 15.78 12.03
N ASP A 41 1.57 14.48 12.12
CA ASP A 41 0.67 13.43 11.62
C ASP A 41 0.64 12.24 12.60
N MET A 42 -0.50 11.55 12.68
CA MET A 42 -0.72 10.43 13.60
C MET A 42 -0.20 9.13 12.98
N LYS A 43 1.12 9.06 12.78
CA LYS A 43 1.80 7.93 12.10
C LYS A 43 2.76 7.16 13.01
N VAL A 44 2.87 7.58 14.27
CA VAL A 44 3.68 6.91 15.30
C VAL A 44 2.81 5.88 16.01
N ILE A 45 3.27 4.62 16.03
CA ILE A 45 2.61 3.53 16.76
C ILE A 45 3.05 3.59 18.23
N THR A 46 4.36 3.59 18.45
CA THR A 46 4.93 3.73 19.79
C THR A 46 6.25 4.51 19.74
N MET A 47 6.53 5.27 20.80
CA MET A 47 7.78 5.98 20.97
C MET A 47 8.27 5.84 22.41
N ASN A 48 9.53 5.47 22.58
CA ASN A 48 10.19 5.49 23.88
C ASN A 48 11.67 5.91 23.72
N SER A 49 12.45 5.80 24.79
CA SER A 49 13.88 6.15 24.80
C SER A 49 14.75 5.20 23.98
N HIS A 50 14.31 3.96 23.74
CA HIS A 50 15.07 2.92 23.04
C HIS A 50 14.71 2.80 21.57
N TYR A 51 13.45 2.97 21.21
CA TYR A 51 12.99 2.83 19.83
C TYR A 51 11.82 3.74 19.48
N LEU A 52 11.67 3.97 18.18
CA LEU A 52 10.53 4.63 17.55
C LEU A 52 9.93 3.68 16.53
N GLU A 53 8.63 3.44 16.60
CA GLU A 53 7.91 2.57 15.68
C GLU A 53 6.85 3.37 14.92
N LEU A 54 6.94 3.31 13.59
CA LEU A 54 6.09 4.06 12.66
C LEU A 54 5.27 3.10 11.81
N VAL A 55 4.12 3.57 11.34
CA VAL A 55 3.35 2.89 10.29
C VAL A 55 4.05 3.00 8.94
N ASP A 56 3.63 2.20 7.98
CA ASP A 56 4.06 2.35 6.59
C ASP A 56 3.28 3.45 5.86
N LYS A 57 3.82 3.85 4.71
CA LYS A 57 3.18 4.76 3.75
C LYS A 57 1.72 4.38 3.42
N TYR A 58 1.41 3.09 3.26
CA TYR A 58 0.10 2.65 2.77
C TYR A 58 -0.99 2.71 3.84
N TYR A 59 -0.62 2.82 5.12
CA TYR A 59 -1.57 2.84 6.23
C TYR A 59 -2.69 3.87 6.06
N SER A 60 -2.37 5.05 5.49
CA SER A 60 -3.34 6.12 5.26
C SER A 60 -4.43 5.75 4.24
N ALA A 61 -4.07 4.95 3.23
CA ALA A 61 -4.95 4.55 2.14
C ALA A 61 -5.75 3.28 2.47
N LYS A 62 -5.28 2.49 3.44
CA LYS A 62 -5.86 1.20 3.78
C LYS A 62 -7.30 1.37 4.25
N GLY A 63 -8.17 0.50 3.76
CA GLY A 63 -9.58 0.46 4.12
C GLY A 63 -10.50 1.13 3.10
N PHE A 64 -10.04 2.12 2.33
CA PHE A 64 -10.89 2.75 1.31
C PHE A 64 -11.21 1.80 0.16
N GLY A 65 -10.18 1.10 -0.38
CA GLY A 65 -10.38 0.11 -1.43
C GLY A 65 -11.22 -1.07 -0.94
N GLY A 66 -10.98 -1.54 0.29
CA GLY A 66 -11.75 -2.58 0.95
C GLY A 66 -13.20 -2.19 1.19
N PHE A 67 -13.47 -0.93 1.55
CA PHE A 67 -14.83 -0.41 1.71
C PHE A 67 -15.60 -0.42 0.39
N VAL A 68 -15.00 0.10 -0.69
CA VAL A 68 -15.62 0.12 -2.04
C VAL A 68 -15.83 -1.31 -2.54
N ALA A 69 -14.84 -2.19 -2.37
CA ALA A 69 -14.95 -3.60 -2.75
C ALA A 69 -16.02 -4.34 -1.94
N ALA A 70 -16.14 -4.07 -0.64
CA ALA A 70 -17.16 -4.66 0.23
C ALA A 70 -18.56 -4.24 -0.22
N PHE A 71 -18.77 -2.93 -0.41
CA PHE A 71 -20.05 -2.41 -0.87
C PHE A 71 -20.44 -3.02 -2.22
N GLY A 72 -19.51 -3.05 -3.18
CA GLY A 72 -19.72 -3.69 -4.47
C GLY A 72 -20.05 -5.18 -4.33
N PHE A 73 -19.29 -5.92 -3.53
CA PHE A 73 -19.48 -7.35 -3.33
C PHE A 73 -20.85 -7.67 -2.73
N PHE A 74 -21.26 -6.97 -1.66
CA PHE A 74 -22.56 -7.18 -1.04
C PHE A 74 -23.72 -6.75 -1.93
N ALA A 75 -23.60 -5.60 -2.62
CA ALA A 75 -24.64 -5.12 -3.53
C ALA A 75 -24.85 -6.07 -4.74
N THR A 76 -23.76 -6.52 -5.38
CA THR A 76 -23.84 -7.45 -6.51
C THR A 76 -24.32 -8.84 -6.08
N SER A 77 -23.89 -9.31 -4.91
CA SER A 77 -24.37 -10.59 -4.35
C SER A 77 -25.86 -10.53 -3.99
N LEU A 78 -26.32 -9.43 -3.40
CA LEU A 78 -27.75 -9.22 -3.09
C LEU A 78 -28.59 -9.15 -4.36
N LEU A 79 -28.11 -8.43 -5.39
CA LEU A 79 -28.77 -8.38 -6.69
C LEU A 79 -28.87 -9.77 -7.31
N TYR A 80 -27.78 -10.55 -7.27
CA TYR A 80 -27.80 -11.91 -7.80
C TYR A 80 -28.77 -12.81 -7.03
N LEU A 81 -28.80 -12.70 -5.70
CA LEU A 81 -29.77 -13.42 -4.87
C LEU A 81 -31.21 -13.06 -5.22
N ALA A 82 -31.52 -11.78 -5.46
CA ALA A 82 -32.85 -11.33 -5.88
C ALA A 82 -33.23 -11.94 -7.24
N VAL A 83 -32.30 -11.97 -8.21
CA VAL A 83 -32.51 -12.64 -9.51
C VAL A 83 -32.80 -14.13 -9.30
N LEU A 84 -32.05 -14.83 -8.45
CA LEU A 84 -32.28 -16.25 -8.16
C LEU A 84 -33.67 -16.48 -7.56
N ILE A 85 -34.08 -15.67 -6.58
CA ILE A 85 -35.40 -15.79 -5.93
C ILE A 85 -36.54 -15.56 -6.94
N ASP A 86 -36.41 -14.57 -7.82
CA ASP A 86 -37.43 -14.25 -8.82
C ASP A 86 -37.54 -15.31 -9.92
N THR A 87 -36.42 -15.93 -10.30
CA THR A 87 -36.37 -16.77 -11.51
C THR A 87 -36.47 -18.27 -11.24
N ILE A 88 -35.88 -18.78 -10.14
CA ILE A 88 -35.83 -20.22 -9.80
C ILE A 88 -37.23 -20.85 -9.70
N PRO A 89 -38.23 -20.24 -9.03
CA PRO A 89 -39.56 -20.86 -8.86
C PRO A 89 -40.31 -21.09 -10.18
N TYR A 90 -39.95 -20.37 -11.23
CA TYR A 90 -40.62 -20.41 -12.53
C TYR A 90 -39.80 -21.13 -13.62
N LEU A 91 -38.71 -21.79 -13.24
CA LEU A 91 -37.93 -22.63 -14.15
C LEU A 91 -38.80 -23.77 -14.69
N ARG A 92 -38.91 -23.87 -16.02
CA ARG A 92 -39.70 -24.91 -16.72
C ARG A 92 -38.82 -25.85 -17.54
N TRP A 93 -37.50 -25.69 -17.47
CA TRP A 93 -36.48 -26.38 -18.24
C TRP A 93 -36.73 -26.38 -19.76
N LYS A 94 -37.22 -25.25 -20.29
CA LYS A 94 -37.61 -25.10 -21.71
C LYS A 94 -36.73 -24.14 -22.52
N PHE A 95 -35.65 -23.63 -21.92
CA PHE A 95 -34.86 -22.50 -22.39
C PHE A 95 -35.72 -21.26 -22.79
N SER A 96 -36.70 -20.94 -21.94
CA SER A 96 -37.66 -19.84 -22.08
C SER A 96 -37.14 -18.53 -21.46
N GLY A 97 -37.98 -17.48 -21.39
CA GLY A 97 -37.59 -16.13 -20.95
C GLY A 97 -36.80 -16.11 -19.63
N ASN A 98 -37.32 -16.76 -18.58
CA ASN A 98 -36.71 -16.72 -17.25
C ASN A 98 -35.36 -17.45 -17.19
N GLU A 99 -35.18 -18.50 -17.99
CA GLU A 99 -33.93 -19.26 -18.08
C GLU A 99 -32.86 -18.46 -18.83
N LYS A 100 -33.26 -17.71 -19.88
CA LYS A 100 -32.37 -16.77 -20.58
C LYS A 100 -31.96 -15.62 -19.66
N THR A 101 -32.90 -15.07 -18.90
CA THR A 101 -32.63 -14.01 -17.90
C THR A 101 -31.61 -14.50 -16.88
N LEU A 102 -31.83 -15.67 -16.26
CA LEU A 102 -30.86 -16.30 -15.35
C LEU A 102 -29.48 -16.43 -15.98
N PHE A 103 -29.41 -16.99 -17.19
CA PHE A 103 -28.14 -17.23 -17.86
C PHE A 103 -27.35 -15.93 -18.11
N ILE A 104 -28.02 -14.88 -18.59
CA ILE A 104 -27.41 -13.58 -18.86
C ILE A 104 -26.92 -12.93 -17.55
N PHE A 105 -27.75 -12.90 -16.51
CA PHE A 105 -27.37 -12.32 -15.23
C PHE A 105 -26.25 -13.10 -14.55
N SER A 106 -26.27 -14.44 -14.60
CA SER A 106 -25.18 -15.27 -14.10
C SER A 106 -23.87 -15.00 -14.85
N LEU A 107 -23.90 -14.84 -16.17
CA LEU A 107 -22.71 -14.56 -16.98
C LEU A 107 -22.04 -13.22 -16.61
N ILE A 108 -22.82 -12.23 -16.17
CA ILE A 108 -22.32 -10.90 -15.81
C ILE A 108 -21.97 -10.82 -14.32
N LEU A 109 -22.87 -11.27 -13.45
CA LEU A 109 -22.77 -11.07 -12.00
C LEU A 109 -21.77 -12.02 -11.36
N ILE A 110 -21.64 -13.27 -11.82
CA ILE A 110 -20.69 -14.23 -11.22
C ILE A 110 -19.24 -13.73 -11.38
N PRO A 111 -18.76 -13.34 -12.58
CA PRO A 111 -17.42 -12.78 -12.72
C PRO A 111 -17.22 -11.51 -11.89
N ALA A 112 -18.24 -10.63 -11.83
CA ALA A 112 -18.18 -9.42 -11.03
C ALA A 112 -18.01 -9.72 -9.52
N ILE A 113 -18.80 -10.65 -8.98
CA ILE A 113 -18.72 -11.11 -7.58
C ILE A 113 -17.33 -11.70 -7.30
N ILE A 114 -16.82 -12.57 -8.19
CA ILE A 114 -15.48 -13.17 -8.04
C ILE A 114 -14.39 -12.08 -8.05
N PHE A 115 -14.49 -11.11 -8.95
CA PHE A 115 -13.53 -10.01 -9.03
C PHE A 115 -13.57 -9.13 -7.78
N LEU A 116 -14.75 -8.72 -7.33
CA LEU A 116 -14.94 -7.92 -6.11
C LEU A 116 -14.47 -8.66 -4.86
N PHE A 117 -14.72 -9.97 -4.79
CA PHE A 117 -14.22 -10.81 -3.71
C PHE A 117 -12.69 -10.90 -3.71
N LYS A 118 -12.06 -11.00 -4.90
CA LYS A 118 -10.59 -10.95 -5.01
C LYS A 118 -10.04 -9.62 -4.49
N LEU A 119 -10.66 -8.50 -4.86
CA LEU A 119 -10.26 -7.18 -4.34
C LEU A 119 -10.44 -7.09 -2.82
N LEU A 120 -11.60 -7.52 -2.31
CA LEU A 120 -11.87 -7.57 -0.87
C LEU A 120 -10.81 -8.39 -0.13
N LYS A 121 -10.43 -9.53 -0.71
CA LYS A 121 -9.41 -10.42 -0.13
C LYS A 121 -8.05 -9.73 0.02
N THR A 122 -7.70 -8.83 -0.91
CA THR A 122 -6.40 -8.15 -0.87
C THR A 122 -6.24 -7.17 0.30
N GLU A 123 -7.33 -6.60 0.81
CA GLU A 123 -7.26 -5.70 1.98
C GLU A 123 -7.66 -6.40 3.28
N TRP A 124 -8.72 -7.23 3.28
CA TRP A 124 -9.24 -7.82 4.52
C TRP A 124 -8.38 -8.96 5.07
N PHE A 125 -7.60 -9.63 4.22
CA PHE A 125 -6.67 -10.68 4.65
C PHE A 125 -5.21 -10.21 4.63
N ALA A 126 -4.99 -8.90 4.47
CA ALA A 126 -3.69 -8.29 4.63
C ALA A 126 -3.46 -7.86 6.08
N TRP A 127 -2.20 -7.57 6.41
CA TRP A 127 -1.84 -6.99 7.70
C TRP A 127 -2.42 -5.58 7.84
N THR A 128 -2.83 -5.20 9.05
CA THR A 128 -3.42 -3.88 9.32
C THR A 128 -2.42 -2.75 9.02
N HIS A 129 -1.14 -2.95 9.36
CA HIS A 129 -0.03 -2.03 9.06
C HIS A 129 1.26 -2.82 8.90
N TYR A 130 2.26 -2.23 8.27
CA TYR A 130 3.59 -2.79 8.07
C TYR A 130 4.61 -1.93 8.83
N PRO A 131 4.88 -2.22 10.11
CA PRO A 131 5.63 -1.32 10.97
C PRO A 131 7.10 -1.21 10.56
N ILE A 132 7.66 -0.02 10.75
CA ILE A 132 9.10 0.26 10.63
C ILE A 132 9.59 0.73 11.99
N ARG A 133 10.55 0.01 12.56
CA ARG A 133 11.10 0.31 13.89
C ARG A 133 12.54 0.80 13.78
N PHE A 134 12.78 1.98 14.33
CA PHE A 134 14.10 2.57 14.53
C PHE A 134 14.58 2.26 15.94
N ASP A 135 15.54 1.33 16.06
CA ASP A 135 16.23 1.02 17.30
C ASP A 135 17.40 2.00 17.49
N ARG A 136 17.26 2.90 18.47
CA ARG A 136 18.25 3.93 18.78
C ARG A 136 19.45 3.36 19.51
N LYS A 137 19.28 2.27 20.28
CA LYS A 137 20.35 1.68 21.09
C LYS A 137 21.34 0.93 20.21
N ASN A 138 20.82 0.12 19.30
CA ASN A 138 21.64 -0.69 18.39
C ASN A 138 21.93 0.01 17.05
N ARG A 139 21.33 1.19 16.79
CA ARG A 139 21.39 1.92 15.52
C ARG A 139 20.95 1.03 14.35
N LEU A 140 19.84 0.32 14.53
CA LEU A 140 19.26 -0.57 13.53
C LEU A 140 17.87 -0.08 13.10
N VAL A 141 17.51 -0.38 11.86
CA VAL A 141 16.17 -0.21 11.32
C VAL A 141 15.61 -1.59 11.04
N HIS A 142 14.54 -1.95 11.73
CA HIS A 142 13.79 -3.16 11.49
C HIS A 142 12.61 -2.83 10.57
N VAL A 143 12.54 -3.51 9.44
CA VAL A 143 11.53 -3.28 8.42
C VAL A 143 10.67 -4.53 8.30
N PHE A 144 9.35 -4.35 8.41
CA PHE A 144 8.37 -5.39 8.11
C PHE A 144 7.90 -5.25 6.66
N ARG A 145 8.18 -6.25 5.83
CA ARG A 145 7.83 -6.23 4.40
C ARG A 145 6.36 -6.60 4.17
N LEU A 146 5.85 -6.23 3.00
CA LEU A 146 4.50 -6.58 2.53
C LEU A 146 4.22 -8.08 2.48
N ASN A 147 5.27 -8.91 2.30
CA ASN A 147 5.16 -10.36 2.28
C ASN A 147 5.16 -11.02 3.68
N GLY A 148 5.24 -10.21 4.75
CA GLY A 148 5.31 -10.70 6.13
C GLY A 148 6.72 -11.04 6.62
N SER A 149 7.75 -10.96 5.76
CA SER A 149 9.14 -11.13 6.20
C SER A 149 9.67 -9.86 6.86
N THR A 150 10.56 -10.03 7.82
CA THR A 150 11.23 -8.93 8.52
C THR A 150 12.72 -8.97 8.25
N TYR A 151 13.34 -7.81 8.12
CA TYR A 151 14.79 -7.70 8.05
C TYR A 151 15.28 -6.51 8.87
N SER A 152 16.57 -6.52 9.21
CA SER A 152 17.21 -5.46 9.99
C SER A 152 18.41 -4.93 9.23
N VAL A 153 18.55 -3.61 9.15
CA VAL A 153 19.68 -2.94 8.52
C VAL A 153 20.29 -1.90 9.45
N PRO A 154 21.61 -1.68 9.42
CA PRO A 154 22.21 -0.55 10.11
C PRO A 154 21.62 0.78 9.65
N TRP A 155 21.26 1.66 10.59
CA TRP A 155 20.72 3.00 10.29
C TRP A 155 21.65 3.82 9.41
N ASP A 156 22.96 3.66 9.62
CA ASP A 156 24.00 4.40 8.90
C ASP A 156 24.26 3.90 7.48
N SER A 157 23.80 2.69 7.13
CA SER A 157 23.93 2.14 5.77
C SER A 157 22.70 2.40 4.90
N VAL A 158 21.61 2.91 5.47
CA VAL A 158 20.39 3.22 4.70
C VAL A 158 20.61 4.50 3.91
N PHE A 159 20.25 4.51 2.64
CA PHE A 159 20.23 5.72 1.85
C PHE A 159 18.83 6.35 1.92
N PHE A 160 18.68 7.41 2.72
CA PHE A 160 17.42 8.15 2.79
C PHE A 160 17.33 9.19 1.68
N THR A 161 16.19 9.26 1.01
CA THR A 161 15.89 10.27 0.01
C THR A 161 14.42 10.68 0.11
N SER A 162 14.12 11.95 -0.18
CA SER A 162 12.72 12.37 -0.29
C SER A 162 12.12 11.76 -1.55
N GLY A 163 10.99 11.08 -1.38
CA GLY A 163 10.36 10.12 -2.28
C GLY A 163 10.56 10.39 -3.76
N LEU A 164 11.21 9.41 -4.40
CA LEU A 164 11.16 9.07 -5.82
C LEU A 164 10.59 10.17 -6.72
N SER A 165 11.49 10.99 -7.26
CA SER A 165 11.48 11.65 -8.57
C SER A 165 10.29 11.35 -9.52
N HIS A 166 9.07 11.67 -9.10
CA HIS A 166 7.91 11.76 -9.95
C HIS A 166 7.42 13.19 -9.77
N LYS A 167 7.76 14.03 -10.77
CA LYS A 167 7.36 15.44 -10.94
C LYS A 167 6.25 15.88 -9.99
N LYS A 168 6.49 16.97 -9.26
CA LYS A 168 5.54 17.77 -8.48
C LYS A 168 4.24 17.94 -9.28
N GLU A 169 3.33 17.00 -9.08
CA GLU A 169 2.00 16.98 -9.68
C GLU A 169 1.05 16.98 -8.49
N ALA A 170 -0.09 17.66 -8.62
CA ALA A 170 -1.05 17.95 -7.56
C ALA A 170 -1.65 16.72 -6.83
N ASN A 171 -1.19 15.51 -7.15
CA ASN A 171 -1.72 14.24 -6.70
C ASN A 171 -0.65 13.27 -6.15
N LYS A 172 0.58 13.74 -5.91
CA LYS A 172 1.69 12.91 -5.41
C LYS A 172 1.96 13.21 -3.95
N ASP A 173 1.87 12.17 -3.13
CA ASP A 173 2.13 12.25 -1.70
C ASP A 173 3.63 12.43 -1.46
N TYR A 174 3.99 13.28 -0.50
CA TYR A 174 5.38 13.42 -0.05
C TYR A 174 5.67 12.35 1.01
N TYR A 175 6.73 11.58 0.80
CA TYR A 175 7.22 10.58 1.76
C TYR A 175 8.73 10.52 1.69
N ILE A 176 9.36 9.87 2.65
CA ILE A 176 10.80 9.58 2.64
C ILE A 176 10.97 8.10 2.32
N SER A 177 11.82 7.78 1.34
CA SER A 177 12.24 6.41 1.07
C SER A 177 13.60 6.12 1.68
N GLY A 178 13.72 4.97 2.33
CA GLY A 178 14.99 4.38 2.74
C GLY A 178 15.35 3.27 1.77
N HIS A 179 16.40 3.49 0.98
CA HIS A 179 16.97 2.49 0.09
C HIS A 179 18.04 1.69 0.83
N VAL A 180 17.94 0.37 0.74
CA VAL A 180 18.98 -0.54 1.20
C VAL A 180 19.87 -0.84 0.01
N LEU A 181 21.12 -0.41 0.11
CA LEU A 181 22.11 -0.54 -0.96
C LEU A 181 22.87 -1.87 -0.86
N ALA A 182 23.40 -2.32 -1.99
CA ALA A 182 24.36 -3.41 -2.05
C ALA A 182 25.75 -2.96 -1.55
N GLU A 183 26.69 -3.90 -1.48
CA GLU A 183 28.07 -3.61 -1.07
C GLU A 183 28.78 -2.58 -1.97
N ASP A 184 28.29 -2.41 -3.20
CA ASP A 184 28.75 -1.39 -4.15
C ASP A 184 28.32 0.05 -3.79
N ASN A 185 27.43 0.23 -2.80
CA ASN A 185 26.81 1.52 -2.42
C ASN A 185 26.09 2.26 -3.57
N GLU A 186 25.72 1.56 -4.64
CA GLU A 186 25.04 2.15 -5.80
C GLU A 186 23.75 1.40 -6.14
N THR A 187 23.73 0.08 -5.97
CA THR A 187 22.60 -0.76 -6.36
C THR A 187 21.56 -0.86 -5.23
N VAL A 188 20.32 -0.50 -5.54
CA VAL A 188 19.19 -0.61 -4.60
C VAL A 188 18.68 -2.05 -4.54
N ILE A 189 18.94 -2.74 -3.43
CA ILE A 189 18.47 -4.12 -3.18
C ILE A 189 17.04 -4.11 -2.63
N ASP A 190 16.75 -3.19 -1.72
CA ASP A 190 15.43 -3.09 -1.09
C ASP A 190 15.05 -1.63 -0.85
N THR A 191 13.77 -1.37 -0.68
CA THR A 191 13.24 -0.03 -0.42
C THR A 191 12.08 -0.12 0.56
N PHE A 192 12.16 0.68 1.62
CA PHE A 192 11.06 0.92 2.52
C PHE A 192 10.68 2.39 2.51
N CYS A 193 9.42 2.69 2.82
CA CYS A 193 8.93 4.07 2.82
C CYS A 193 8.36 4.42 4.19
N LEU A 194 8.80 5.57 4.69
CA LEU A 194 8.20 6.20 5.86
C LEU A 194 6.75 6.62 5.57
N PRO A 195 5.94 6.87 6.61
CA PRO A 195 4.59 7.36 6.44
C PRO A 195 4.53 8.53 5.45
N ALA A 196 3.59 8.47 4.51
CA ALA A 196 3.29 9.61 3.65
C ALA A 196 2.46 10.64 4.42
N THR A 197 2.78 11.91 4.20
CA THR A 197 1.92 13.02 4.58
C THR A 197 1.03 13.36 3.40
N HIS A 198 -0.28 13.42 3.66
CA HIS A 198 -1.26 13.94 2.72
C HIS A 198 -1.58 15.37 3.14
N SER A 199 -1.32 16.34 2.26
CA SER A 199 -1.74 17.73 2.42
C SER A 199 -3.19 17.92 1.98
#